data_AF-A0A4U9URC2-F1
#
_entry.id   AF-A0A4U9URC2-F1
#
_cell.length_a   1.000
_cell.length_b   1.000
_cell.length_c   1.000
_cell.angle_alpha   90.00
_cell.angle_beta   90.00
_cell.angle_gamma   90.00
#
_symmetry.space_group_name_H-M   'P 1'
#
loop_
_entity.id
_entity.type
_entity.pdbx_description
1 polymer ?
#
loop_
_entity_poly.entity_id
_entity_poly.type
_entity_poly.pdbx_seq_one_letter_code
_entity_poly.pdbx_strand_id
1 'polypeptide(L)'
;MKIHIGDIIKREAKNQGISNARLMEEIKVKNSQNIEYDLKQETLSIQKLALYTAALNHNFLKYYTDLEPFRSFYENENNTSLEKINFLKEQLDQANRTISMQEETIQTQKDLIDTQKALIESLSTKK
;
A
#
# COMPACT_ATOMS: atom_id res chain seq x y z
N MET A 1 -15.34 -24.35 -0.81
CA MET A 1 -15.18 -24.50 -2.28
C MET A 1 -13.74 -24.87 -2.54
N LYS A 2 -13.45 -25.98 -3.23
CA LYS A 2 -12.06 -26.34 -3.57
C LYS A 2 -11.63 -25.47 -4.74
N ILE A 3 -10.69 -24.55 -4.51
CA ILE A 3 -10.14 -23.70 -5.57
C ILE A 3 -9.33 -24.60 -6.51
N HIS A 4 -9.64 -24.55 -7.80
CA HIS A 4 -8.89 -25.25 -8.84
C HIS A 4 -8.15 -24.20 -9.69
N ILE A 5 -6.91 -23.91 -9.34
CA ILE A 5 -6.19 -22.76 -9.91
C ILE A 5 -5.98 -22.89 -11.42
N GLY A 6 -5.78 -24.11 -11.93
CA GLY A 6 -5.67 -24.36 -13.37
C GLY A 6 -6.91 -23.93 -14.16
N ASP A 7 -8.10 -24.07 -13.56
CA ASP A 7 -9.36 -23.66 -14.21
C ASP A 7 -9.53 -22.14 -14.20
N ILE A 8 -9.03 -21.49 -13.14
CA ILE A 8 -9.02 -20.03 -13.03
C ILE A 8 -8.08 -19.44 -14.07
N ILE A 9 -6.85 -19.97 -14.19
CA ILE A 9 -5.88 -19.55 -15.21
C ILE A 9 -6.46 -19.76 -16.61
N LYS A 10 -7.07 -20.92 -16.87
CA LYS A 10 -7.70 -21.23 -18.15
C LYS A 10 -8.82 -20.26 -18.49
N ARG A 11 -9.66 -19.91 -17.51
CA ARG A 11 -10.75 -18.96 -17.67
C ARG A 11 -10.21 -17.56 -17.98
N GLU A 12 -9.20 -17.12 -17.25
CA GLU A 12 -8.59 -15.80 -17.44
C GLU A 12 -7.94 -15.68 -18.83
N ALA A 13 -7.16 -16.67 -19.24
CA ALA A 13 -6.57 -16.72 -20.58
C ALA A 13 -7.65 -16.66 -21.68
N LYS A 14 -8.75 -17.41 -21.51
CA LYS A 14 -9.89 -17.39 -22.44
C LYS A 14 -10.56 -16.01 -22.48
N ASN A 15 -10.76 -15.37 -21.33
CA ASN A 15 -11.37 -14.03 -21.25
C ASN A 15 -10.51 -12.97 -21.97
N GLN A 16 -9.19 -13.14 -21.95
CA GLN A 16 -8.24 -12.25 -22.63
C GLN A 16 -7.97 -12.64 -24.10
N GLY A 17 -8.56 -13.73 -24.60
CA GLY A 17 -8.33 -14.23 -25.96
C GLY A 17 -6.91 -14.79 -26.19
N ILE A 18 -6.19 -15.13 -25.12
CA ILE A 18 -4.82 -15.64 -25.18
C ILE A 18 -4.85 -17.16 -25.37
N SER A 19 -4.14 -17.64 -26.39
CA SER A 19 -4.03 -19.07 -26.68
C SER A 19 -3.00 -19.77 -25.79
N ASN A 20 -3.09 -21.09 -25.65
CA ASN A 20 -2.09 -21.88 -24.94
C ASN A 20 -0.69 -21.74 -25.58
N ALA A 21 -0.61 -21.63 -26.91
CA ALA A 21 0.65 -21.42 -27.61
C ALA A 21 1.29 -20.07 -27.19
N ARG A 22 0.47 -19.02 -27.07
CA ARG A 22 0.94 -17.72 -26.60
C ARG A 22 1.39 -17.76 -25.15
N LEU A 23 0.65 -18.47 -24.29
CA LEU A 23 1.08 -18.69 -22.90
C LEU A 23 2.43 -19.40 -22.83
N MET A 24 2.67 -20.41 -23.66
CA MET A 24 3.96 -21.10 -23.70
C MET A 24 5.12 -20.16 -24.01
N GLU A 25 4.94 -19.26 -24.98
CA GLU A 25 5.94 -18.26 -25.35
C GLU A 25 6.22 -17.31 -24.18
N GLU A 26 5.17 -16.76 -23.56
CA GLU A 26 5.28 -15.81 -22.45
C GLU A 26 5.97 -16.43 -21.23
N ILE A 27 5.59 -17.66 -20.85
CA ILE A 27 6.19 -18.34 -19.69
C ILE A 27 7.45 -19.15 -20.05
N LYS A 28 7.91 -19.08 -21.30
CA LYS A 28 9.15 -19.69 -21.82
C LYS A 28 9.23 -21.20 -21.60
N VAL A 29 8.12 -21.92 -21.77
CA VAL A 29 8.12 -23.40 -21.74
C VAL A 29 8.20 -23.98 -23.13
N LYS A 30 9.06 -25.00 -23.30
CA LYS A 30 9.33 -25.63 -24.60
C LYS A 30 8.26 -26.64 -25.04
N ASN A 31 7.37 -27.07 -24.14
CA ASN A 31 6.40 -28.13 -24.40
C ASN A 31 4.98 -27.70 -23.97
N SER A 32 4.02 -27.79 -24.89
CA SER A 32 2.60 -27.48 -24.66
C SER A 32 1.95 -28.37 -23.61
N GLN A 33 2.45 -29.60 -23.46
CA GLN A 33 1.98 -30.53 -22.44
C GLN A 33 2.19 -29.99 -21.03
N ASN A 34 3.19 -29.11 -20.82
CA ASN A 34 3.41 -28.49 -19.51
C ASN A 34 2.29 -27.51 -19.15
N ILE A 35 1.80 -26.73 -20.13
CA ILE A 35 0.64 -25.84 -19.94
C ILE A 35 -0.61 -26.68 -19.68
N GLU A 36 -0.87 -27.68 -20.52
CA GLU A 36 -2.06 -28.52 -20.37
C GLU A 36 -2.08 -29.27 -19.04
N TYR A 37 -0.91 -29.70 -18.56
CA TYR A 37 -0.75 -30.28 -17.24
C TYR A 37 -1.09 -29.27 -16.14
N ASP A 38 -0.53 -28.05 -16.22
CA ASP A 38 -0.77 -26.98 -15.24
C ASP A 38 -2.24 -26.58 -15.15
N LEU A 39 -2.92 -26.46 -16.29
CA LEU A 39 -4.34 -26.10 -16.35
C LEU A 39 -5.26 -27.18 -15.77
N LYS A 40 -4.77 -28.41 -15.60
CA LYS A 40 -5.48 -29.52 -14.93
C LYS A 40 -5.14 -29.64 -13.44
N GLN A 41 -4.23 -28.80 -12.92
CA GLN A 41 -3.86 -28.86 -11.51
C GLN A 41 -4.80 -28.03 -10.63
N GLU A 42 -5.17 -28.60 -9.49
CA GLU A 42 -5.90 -27.89 -8.44
C GLU A 42 -5.05 -26.76 -7.84
N THR A 43 -3.74 -26.99 -7.73
CA THR A 43 -2.78 -26.03 -7.21
C THR A 43 -1.50 -26.02 -8.02
N LEU A 44 -0.78 -24.89 -8.02
CA LEU A 44 0.52 -24.75 -8.67
C LEU A 44 1.54 -24.19 -7.69
N SER A 45 2.83 -24.41 -7.98
CA SER A 45 3.88 -23.78 -7.19
C SER A 45 3.86 -22.26 -7.34
N ILE A 46 4.35 -21.53 -6.34
CA ILE A 46 4.41 -20.07 -6.35
C ILE A 46 5.18 -19.56 -7.59
N GLN A 47 6.25 -20.25 -7.99
CA GLN A 47 7.02 -19.88 -9.18
C GLN A 47 6.15 -19.95 -10.45
N LYS A 48 5.32 -20.98 -10.61
CA LYS A 48 4.39 -21.08 -11.74
C LYS A 48 3.32 -20.00 -11.67
N LEU A 49 2.74 -19.77 -10.49
CA LEU A 49 1.75 -18.71 -10.31
C LEU A 49 2.32 -17.33 -10.67
N ALA A 50 3.58 -17.06 -10.34
CA ALA A 50 4.25 -15.82 -10.73
C ALA A 50 4.40 -15.70 -12.25
N LEU A 51 4.77 -16.78 -12.95
CA LEU A 51 4.86 -16.80 -14.41
C LEU A 51 3.50 -16.52 -15.07
N TYR A 52 2.43 -17.20 -14.63
CA TYR A 52 1.09 -16.95 -15.17
C TYR A 52 0.58 -15.56 -14.79
N THR A 53 0.90 -15.06 -13.59
CA THR A 53 0.56 -13.70 -13.16
C THR A 53 1.18 -12.66 -14.08
N ALA A 54 2.45 -12.84 -14.45
CA ALA A 54 3.13 -11.97 -15.40
C ALA A 54 2.54 -12.10 -16.81
N ALA A 55 2.30 -13.32 -17.29
CA ALA A 55 1.81 -13.57 -18.65
C ALA A 55 0.37 -13.08 -18.88
N LEU A 56 -0.48 -13.11 -17.85
CA LEU A 56 -1.90 -12.74 -17.93
C LEU A 56 -2.21 -11.42 -17.21
N ASN A 57 -1.21 -10.75 -16.63
CA ASN A 57 -1.38 -9.56 -15.80
C ASN A 57 -2.51 -9.71 -14.76
N HIS A 58 -2.59 -10.87 -14.11
CA HIS A 58 -3.66 -11.22 -13.19
C HIS A 58 -3.10 -11.87 -11.92
N ASN A 59 -3.44 -11.34 -10.74
CA ASN A 59 -2.91 -11.84 -9.48
C ASN A 59 -3.56 -13.17 -9.05
N PHE A 60 -2.98 -14.29 -9.48
CA PHE A 60 -3.47 -15.62 -9.12
C PHE A 60 -3.18 -16.03 -7.67
N LEU A 61 -2.20 -15.39 -7.01
CA LEU A 61 -1.93 -15.64 -5.58
C LEU A 61 -3.09 -15.19 -4.70
N LYS A 62 -3.88 -14.20 -5.14
CA LYS A 62 -5.03 -13.69 -4.39
C LYS A 62 -6.03 -14.79 -4.00
N TYR A 63 -6.24 -15.76 -4.87
CA TYR A 63 -7.16 -16.87 -4.60
C TYR A 63 -6.70 -17.74 -3.43
N TYR A 64 -5.41 -17.74 -3.09
CA TYR A 64 -4.89 -18.43 -1.91
C TYR A 64 -4.87 -17.53 -0.68
N THR A 65 -4.61 -16.23 -0.84
CA THR A 65 -4.63 -15.28 0.28
C THR A 65 -6.04 -15.02 0.80
N ASP A 66 -7.06 -15.24 -0.02
CA ASP A 66 -8.48 -15.14 0.40
C ASP A 66 -8.96 -16.38 1.19
N LEU A 67 -8.11 -17.41 1.34
CA LEU A 67 -8.41 -18.60 2.16
C LEU A 67 -7.97 -18.42 3.60
N GLU A 68 -8.69 -19.03 4.54
CA GLU A 68 -8.19 -19.17 5.92
C GLU A 68 -7.02 -20.15 6.01
N PRO A 69 -6.01 -19.90 6.87
CA PRO A 69 -5.90 -18.76 7.80
C PRO A 69 -5.23 -17.50 7.21
N PHE A 70 -4.84 -17.53 5.93
CA PHE A 70 -4.11 -16.44 5.28
C PHE A 70 -4.92 -15.15 5.24
N ARG A 71 -6.22 -15.23 4.97
CA ARG A 71 -7.11 -14.07 4.94
C ARG A 71 -7.08 -13.32 6.27
N SER A 72 -7.35 -14.03 7.36
CA SER A 72 -7.29 -13.45 8.72
C SER A 72 -5.90 -12.89 9.05
N PHE A 73 -4.83 -13.56 8.64
CA PHE A 73 -3.46 -13.08 8.85
C PHE A 73 -3.23 -11.72 8.18
N TYR A 74 -3.54 -11.60 6.88
CA TYR A 74 -3.35 -10.35 6.14
C TYR A 74 -4.32 -9.24 6.57
N GLU A 75 -5.56 -9.57 6.91
CA GLU A 75 -6.52 -8.61 7.47
C GLU A 75 -5.98 -8.02 8.79
N ASN A 76 -5.43 -8.86 9.67
CA ASN A 76 -4.86 -8.41 10.95
C ASN A 76 -3.60 -7.53 10.77
N GLU A 77 -2.67 -7.90 9.88
CA GLU A 77 -1.49 -7.07 9.60
C GLU A 77 -1.87 -5.71 9.00
N ASN A 78 -2.84 -5.70 8.06
CA ASN A 78 -3.32 -4.47 7.45
C ASN A 78 -4.03 -3.56 8.47
N ASN A 79 -4.86 -4.13 9.34
CA ASN A 79 -5.54 -3.39 10.40
C ASN A 79 -4.55 -2.81 11.40
N THR A 80 -3.57 -3.61 11.84
CA THR A 80 -2.49 -3.15 12.74
C THR A 80 -1.70 -1.99 12.12
N SER A 81 -1.37 -2.10 10.83
CA SER A 81 -0.67 -1.06 10.09
C SER A 81 -1.51 0.21 9.97
N LEU A 82 -2.81 0.08 9.68
CA LEU A 82 -3.73 1.20 9.57
C LEU A 82 -3.92 1.93 10.91
N GLU A 83 -4.08 1.18 12.00
CA GLU A 83 -4.13 1.71 13.36
C GLU A 83 -2.85 2.49 13.68
N LYS A 84 -1.68 1.96 13.31
CA LYS A 84 -0.40 2.65 13.51
C LYS A 84 -0.32 3.94 12.71
N ILE A 85 -0.78 3.93 11.45
CA ILE A 85 -0.83 5.12 10.60
C ILE A 85 -1.74 6.18 11.22
N ASN A 86 -2.93 5.80 11.69
CA ASN A 86 -3.88 6.73 12.31
C ASN A 86 -3.29 7.34 13.59
N PHE A 87 -2.69 6.52 14.45
CA PHE A 87 -2.00 6.99 15.65
C PHE A 87 -0.86 7.97 15.33
N LEU A 88 -0.07 7.71 14.28
CA LEU A 88 1.00 8.62 13.85
C LEU A 88 0.46 9.93 13.28
N LYS A 89 -0.66 9.89 12.54
CA LYS A 89 -1.33 11.10 12.04
C LYS A 89 -1.84 11.97 13.18
N GLU A 90 -2.49 11.38 14.18
CA GLU A 90 -2.97 12.10 15.37
C GLU A 90 -1.83 12.80 16.11
N GLN A 91 -0.69 12.12 16.30
CA GLN A 91 0.49 12.73 16.90
C GLN A 91 1.06 13.87 16.06
N LEU A 92 1.10 13.72 14.74
CA LEU A 92 1.57 14.77 13.84
C LEU A 92 0.65 16.01 13.91
N ASP A 93 -0.66 15.81 13.91
CA ASP A 93 -1.63 16.89 14.04
C ASP A 93 -1.49 17.62 15.38
N GLN A 94 -1.27 16.88 16.48
CA GLN A 94 -1.02 17.47 17.79
C GLN A 94 0.29 18.26 17.83
N ALA A 95 1.36 17.75 17.21
CA ALA A 95 2.63 18.46 17.10
C ALA A 95 2.47 19.75 16.30
N ASN A 96 1.77 19.71 15.16
CA ASN A 96 1.51 20.88 14.32
C ASN A 96 0.69 21.96 15.06
N ARG A 97 -0.33 21.57 15.83
CA ARG A 97 -1.09 22.52 16.68
C ARG A 97 -0.17 23.17 17.72
N THR A 98 0.70 22.38 18.35
CA THR A 98 1.65 22.89 19.35
C THR A 98 2.62 23.89 18.72
N ILE A 99 3.16 23.59 17.54
CA ILE A 99 4.03 24.50 16.78
C ILE A 99 3.28 25.80 16.48
N SER A 100 2.06 25.73 15.96
CA SER A 100 1.25 26.92 15.65
C SER A 100 1.00 27.81 16.88
N MET A 101 0.67 27.21 18.03
CA MET A 101 0.51 27.96 19.29
C MET A 101 1.83 28.60 19.75
N GLN A 102 2.96 27.90 19.57
CA GLN A 102 4.28 28.44 19.89
C GLN A 102 4.65 29.60 18.97
N GLU A 103 4.35 29.52 17.67
CA GLU A 103 4.57 30.59 16.70
C GLU A 103 3.76 31.85 17.05
N GLU A 104 2.48 31.69 17.41
CA GLU A 104 1.63 32.80 17.87
C GLU A 104 2.16 33.43 19.18
N THR A 105 2.64 32.60 20.11
CA THR A 105 3.26 33.05 21.35
C THR A 105 4.53 33.87 21.07
N ILE A 106 5.39 33.38 20.17
CA ILE A 106 6.61 34.07 19.76
C ILE A 106 6.28 35.41 19.11
N GLN A 107 5.25 35.46 18.26
CA GLN A 107 4.85 36.72 17.62
C GLN A 107 4.35 37.74 18.65
N THR A 108 3.48 37.31 19.56
CA THR A 108 2.98 38.16 20.65
C THR A 108 4.12 38.70 21.52
N GLN A 109 5.12 37.86 21.84
CA GLN A 109 6.29 38.29 22.60
C GLN A 109 7.14 39.31 21.84
N LYS A 110 7.32 39.15 20.52
CA LYS A 110 8.03 40.14 19.69
C LYS A 110 7.31 41.50 19.71
N ASP A 111 6.00 41.51 19.48
CA ASP A 111 5.21 42.74 19.47
C ASP A 111 5.27 43.48 20.82
N LEU A 112 5.26 42.72 21.92
CA LEU A 112 5.34 43.26 23.27
C LEU A 112 6.74 43.84 23.57
N ILE A 113 7.80 43.17 23.12
CA ILE A 113 9.18 43.69 23.21
C ILE A 113 9.31 44.99 22.42
N ASP A 114 8.76 45.05 21.20
CA ASP A 114 8.87 46.24 20.36
C ASP A 114 8.08 47.43 20.94
N THR A 115 6.90 47.16 21.50
CA THR A 115 6.12 48.16 22.25
C THR A 115 6.90 48.70 23.46
N GLN A 116 7.56 47.82 24.22
CA GLN A 116 8.39 48.22 25.35
C GLN A 116 9.59 49.07 24.94
N LYS A 117 10.27 48.72 23.84
CA LYS A 117 11.39 49.51 23.30
C LYS A 117 10.93 50.93 22.93
N ALA A 118 9.83 51.05 22.18
CA ALA A 118 9.28 52.34 21.78
C ALA A 118 8.90 53.20 23.00
N LEU A 119 8.33 52.60 24.04
CA LEU A 119 8.02 53.30 25.28
C LEU A 119 9.29 53.82 25.97
N ILE A 120 10.33 53.00 26.09
CA ILE A 120 11.61 53.38 26.69
C ILE A 120 12.26 54.55 25.94
N GLU A 121 12.28 54.51 24.60
CA GLU A 121 12.80 55.59 23.76
C GLU A 121 12.03 56.90 23.97
N SER A 122 10.69 56.83 24.04
CA SER A 122 9.83 58.00 24.27
C SER A 122 10.01 58.63 25.66
N LEU A 123 10.36 57.84 26.67
CA LEU A 123 10.62 58.31 28.03
C LEU A 123 12.04 58.86 28.18
N SER A 124 13.00 58.32 27.43
CA SER A 124 14.41 58.74 27.45
C SER A 124 14.62 60.09 26.76
N THR A 125 13.80 60.41 25.74
CA THR A 125 13.84 61.69 25.00
C THR A 125 13.14 62.85 25.74
N LYS A 126 12.42 62.58 26.83
CA LYS A 126 11.73 63.58 27.66
C LYS A 126 12.54 64.07 28.88
N LYS A 127 13.74 63.52 29.10
CA LYS A 127 14.71 64.00 30.12
C LYS A 127 15.78 64.87 29.48
#